data_AF-A0A7Y0X6E9-F1
#
_entry.id   AF-A0A7Y0X6E9-F1
#
_cell.length_a   1.000
_cell.length_b   1.000
_cell.length_c   1.000
_cell.angle_alpha   90.00
_cell.angle_beta   90.00
_cell.angle_gamma   90.00
#
_symmetry.space_group_name_H-M   'P 1'
#
loop_
_entity.id
_entity.type
_entity.pdbx_description
1 polymer ?
#
loop_
_entity_poly.entity_id
_entity_poly.type
_entity_poly.pdbx_seq_one_letter_code
_entity_poly.pdbx_strand_id
1 'polypeptide(L)'
;FVRGTSSDQVLVLVDGVRFARAAKGAVDFNQIPLTYVQRIEYVRGARASLYGSEAIGGVINIITIARADEEGTKLSAGLGSLDYQELSVASGIKVTESGQLNIALGSESDDGYNVRPVPGVNDGDRHGFDTKNGLLGYVHN
;
A
#
# COMPACT_ATOMS: atom_id res chain seq x y z
N PHE A 1 -12.25 0.51 8.37
CA PHE A 1 -13.00 -0.02 9.53
C PHE A 1 -13.02 -1.54 9.49
N VAL A 2 -12.73 -2.21 10.59
CA VAL A 2 -12.77 -3.68 10.71
C VAL A 2 -13.80 -4.04 11.77
N ARG A 3 -14.88 -4.76 11.43
CA ARG A 3 -15.93 -5.14 12.39
C ARG A 3 -16.51 -3.96 13.21
N GLY A 4 -16.66 -2.77 12.61
CA GLY A 4 -17.19 -1.60 13.29
C GLY A 4 -16.19 -0.84 14.19
N THR A 5 -14.93 -1.26 14.24
CA THR A 5 -13.84 -0.52 14.89
C THR A 5 -13.39 0.66 14.04
N SER A 6 -12.95 1.76 14.68
CA SER A 6 -12.33 2.91 13.98
C SER A 6 -11.11 2.47 13.15
N SER A 7 -10.78 3.20 12.09
CA SER A 7 -9.59 2.94 11.27
C SER A 7 -8.28 2.98 12.08
N ASP A 8 -8.28 3.66 13.22
CA ASP A 8 -7.12 3.77 14.12
C ASP A 8 -6.84 2.49 14.92
N GLN A 9 -7.78 1.54 14.92
CA GLN A 9 -7.71 0.30 15.71
C GLN A 9 -7.17 -0.89 14.92
N VAL A 10 -6.67 -0.67 13.70
CA VAL A 10 -6.01 -1.69 12.87
C VAL A 10 -4.53 -1.34 12.73
N LEU A 11 -3.66 -2.28 13.10
CA LEU A 11 -2.22 -2.14 12.89
C LEU A 11 -1.87 -2.61 11.48
N VAL A 12 -1.21 -1.75 10.69
CA VAL A 12 -0.68 -2.12 9.38
C VAL A 12 0.83 -2.28 9.47
N LEU A 13 1.30 -3.42 8.99
CA LEU A 13 2.70 -3.78 8.89
C LEU A 13 3.05 -3.92 7.41
N VAL A 14 4.28 -3.58 7.06
CA VAL A 14 4.93 -3.92 5.79
C VAL A 14 6.14 -4.77 6.15
N ASP A 15 6.16 -6.01 5.69
CA ASP A 15 7.18 -7.01 6.07
C ASP A 15 7.41 -7.12 7.59
N GLY A 16 6.32 -7.05 8.36
CA GLY A 16 6.36 -7.09 9.83
C GLY A 16 6.81 -5.78 10.51
N VAL A 17 7.24 -4.76 9.75
CA VAL A 17 7.60 -3.44 10.26
C VAL A 17 6.38 -2.51 10.22
N ARG A 18 6.21 -1.68 11.25
CA ARG A 18 5.07 -0.76 11.31
C ARG A 18 5.11 0.24 10.17
N PHE A 19 4.03 0.30 9.40
CA PHE A 19 3.89 1.30 8.35
C PHE A 19 3.53 2.67 8.96
N ALA A 20 4.04 3.74 8.36
CA ALA A 20 3.78 5.09 8.82
C ALA A 20 2.28 5.42 8.72
N ARG A 21 1.75 6.08 9.75
CA ARG A 21 0.37 6.59 9.73
C ARG A 21 0.38 8.04 9.28
N ALA A 22 -0.63 8.46 8.52
CA ALA A 22 -0.89 9.88 8.33
C ALA A 22 -1.24 10.50 9.70
N ALA A 23 -0.97 11.80 9.88
CA ALA A 23 -1.14 12.53 11.15
C ALA A 23 -2.56 12.46 11.76
N LYS A 24 -3.55 11.91 11.05
CA LYS A 24 -4.96 11.74 11.48
C LYS A 24 -5.41 10.29 11.67
N GLY A 25 -4.49 9.34 11.90
CA GLY A 25 -4.81 8.07 12.58
C GLY A 25 -5.01 6.83 11.69
N ALA A 26 -5.27 6.99 10.40
CA ALA A 26 -5.33 5.89 9.44
C ALA A 26 -4.05 5.77 8.60
N VAL A 27 -3.76 4.54 8.15
CA VAL A 27 -2.76 4.30 7.11
C VAL A 27 -3.37 4.67 5.76
N ASP A 28 -2.62 5.47 5.01
CA ASP A 28 -2.92 5.77 3.62
C ASP A 28 -2.32 4.66 2.74
N PHE A 29 -3.17 3.74 2.30
CA PHE A 29 -2.75 2.62 1.48
C PHE A 29 -2.36 3.03 0.05
N ASN A 30 -2.73 4.23 -0.40
CA ASN A 30 -2.32 4.74 -1.72
C ASN A 30 -0.80 4.92 -1.80
N GLN A 31 -0.10 4.95 -0.66
CA GLN A 31 1.36 5.00 -0.62
C GLN A 31 2.03 3.66 -0.98
N ILE A 32 1.27 2.57 -1.10
CA ILE A 32 1.80 1.23 -1.37
C ILE A 32 1.31 0.77 -2.75
N PRO A 33 2.18 0.76 -3.77
CA PRO A 33 1.79 0.30 -5.09
C PRO A 33 1.43 -1.18 -5.06
N LEU A 34 0.31 -1.56 -5.67
CA LEU A 34 -0.18 -2.93 -5.65
C LEU A 34 0.80 -3.93 -6.28
N THR A 35 1.56 -3.50 -7.29
CA THR A 35 2.60 -4.29 -7.96
C THR A 35 3.70 -4.76 -7.01
N TYR A 36 3.87 -4.07 -5.89
CA TYR A 36 4.84 -4.42 -4.85
C TYR A 36 4.30 -5.42 -3.82
N VAL A 37 2.98 -5.61 -3.77
CA VAL A 37 2.33 -6.51 -2.82
C VAL A 37 2.38 -7.94 -3.37
N GLN A 38 3.12 -8.81 -2.68
CA GLN A 38 3.14 -10.24 -3.01
C GLN A 38 1.92 -10.95 -2.39
N ARG A 39 1.66 -10.69 -1.10
CA ARG A 39 0.49 -11.19 -0.39
C ARG A 39 0.10 -10.29 0.77
N ILE A 40 -1.14 -10.42 1.20
CA ILE A 40 -1.65 -9.75 2.39
C ILE A 40 -2.02 -10.81 3.43
N GLU A 41 -1.42 -10.72 4.60
CA GLU A 41 -1.76 -11.53 5.76
C GLU A 41 -2.67 -10.71 6.68
N TYR A 42 -3.78 -11.31 7.11
CA TYR A 42 -4.75 -10.63 7.95
C TYR A 42 -5.12 -11.46 9.17
N VAL A 43 -4.80 -10.93 10.35
CA VAL A 43 -5.09 -11.55 11.65
C VAL A 43 -6.16 -10.74 12.38
N ARG A 44 -7.21 -11.43 12.84
CA ARG A 44 -8.39 -10.82 13.47
C ARG A 44 -8.39 -11.01 14.99
N GLY A 45 -8.85 -9.98 15.72
CA GLY A 45 -9.23 -10.07 17.14
C GLY A 45 -8.05 -10.19 18.11
N ALA A 46 -8.31 -10.66 19.34
CA ALA A 46 -7.38 -10.61 20.48
C ALA A 46 -5.98 -11.22 20.25
N ARG A 47 -5.79 -12.11 19.26
CA ARG A 47 -4.45 -12.63 18.93
C ARG A 47 -3.55 -11.59 18.25
N ALA A 48 -4.15 -10.54 17.69
CA ALA A 48 -3.44 -9.43 17.05
C ALA A 48 -2.70 -8.55 18.07
N SER A 49 -3.06 -8.59 19.36
CA SER A 49 -2.37 -7.84 20.42
C SER A 49 -0.89 -8.24 20.59
N LEU A 50 -0.52 -9.45 20.14
CA LEU A 50 0.87 -9.91 20.11
C LEU A 50 1.77 -9.05 19.19
N TYR A 51 1.18 -8.42 18.17
CA TYR A 51 1.89 -7.54 17.23
C TYR A 51 1.92 -6.07 17.70
N GLY A 52 1.13 -5.72 18.72
CA GLY A 52 1.06 -4.36 19.24
C GLY A 52 -0.17 -4.05 20.09
N SER A 53 0.00 -3.15 21.06
CA SER A 53 -1.08 -2.66 21.94
C SER A 53 -2.22 -1.97 21.19
N GLU A 54 -1.96 -1.42 20.00
CA GLU A 54 -2.94 -0.72 19.16
C GLU A 54 -3.74 -1.65 18.20
N ALA A 55 -3.43 -2.95 18.18
CA ALA A 55 -4.04 -3.92 17.27
C ALA A 55 -5.41 -4.46 17.75
N ILE A 56 -6.23 -3.60 18.36
CA ILE A 56 -7.49 -3.99 19.01
C ILE A 56 -8.49 -4.59 18.00
N GLY A 57 -8.54 -4.06 16.77
CA GLY A 57 -9.38 -4.56 15.68
C GLY A 57 -8.73 -5.68 14.85
N GLY A 58 -7.40 -5.67 14.72
CA GLY A 58 -6.63 -6.66 13.96
C GLY A 58 -5.30 -6.14 13.44
N VAL A 59 -4.58 -7.02 12.72
CA VAL A 59 -3.31 -6.71 12.03
C VAL A 59 -3.44 -7.05 10.56
N ILE A 60 -3.08 -6.10 9.71
CA ILE A 60 -2.85 -6.31 8.27
C ILE A 60 -1.34 -6.27 8.07
N ASN A 61 -0.75 -7.36 7.60
CA ASN A 61 0.66 -7.43 7.26
C ASN A 61 0.78 -7.59 5.74
N ILE A 62 1.29 -6.54 5.09
CA ILE A 62 1.55 -6.49 3.66
C ILE A 62 2.93 -7.09 3.46
N ILE A 63 2.98 -8.25 2.82
CA ILE A 63 4.23 -8.90 2.48
C ILE A 63 4.61 -8.46 1.08
N THR A 64 5.82 -7.93 0.98
CA THR A 64 6.33 -7.35 -0.24
C THR A 64 7.09 -8.38 -1.06
N ILE A 65 7.46 -8.01 -2.29
CA ILE A 65 8.31 -8.84 -3.12
C ILE A 65 9.65 -9.05 -2.41
N ALA A 66 9.84 -10.24 -1.85
CA ALA A 66 10.94 -10.53 -0.95
C ALA A 66 11.88 -11.59 -1.52
N ARG A 67 11.90 -11.88 -2.82
CA ARG A 67 12.74 -12.96 -3.35
C ARG A 67 13.30 -12.63 -4.72
N ALA A 68 14.54 -12.14 -4.73
CA ALA A 68 15.32 -11.85 -5.93
C ALA A 68 15.51 -13.10 -6.82
N ASP A 69 15.58 -14.27 -6.19
CA ASP A 69 15.78 -15.59 -6.79
C ASP A 69 14.52 -16.17 -7.42
N GLU A 70 13.33 -15.76 -6.98
CA GLU A 70 12.05 -16.32 -7.45
C GLU A 70 11.22 -15.35 -8.30
N GLU A 71 11.21 -14.06 -7.99
CA GLU A 71 10.23 -13.12 -8.55
C GLU A 71 10.81 -12.07 -9.52
N GLY A 72 12.13 -12.00 -9.68
CA GLY A 72 12.80 -11.15 -10.68
C GLY A 72 12.35 -9.69 -10.66
N THR A 73 12.33 -9.06 -11.84
CA THR A 73 11.80 -7.68 -12.03
C THR A 73 10.39 -7.75 -12.59
N LYS A 74 9.43 -7.15 -11.90
CA LYS A 74 8.05 -6.95 -12.35
C LYS A 74 7.87 -5.56 -12.91
N LEU A 75 7.24 -5.47 -14.07
CA LEU A 75 6.80 -4.23 -14.69
C LEU A 75 5.28 -4.33 -14.89
N SER A 76 4.56 -3.25 -14.61
CA SER A 76 3.11 -3.17 -14.83
C SER A 76 2.74 -1.81 -15.39
N ALA A 77 1.79 -1.80 -16.31
CA ALA A 77 1.24 -0.61 -16.90
C ALA A 77 -0.26 -0.82 -17.14
N GLY A 78 -1.06 0.22 -16.92
CA GLY A 78 -2.52 0.15 -16.98
C GLY A 78 -3.11 1.43 -17.54
N LEU A 79 -4.23 1.29 -18.25
CA LEU A 79 -5.08 2.39 -18.71
C LEU A 79 -6.54 2.03 -18.44
N GLY A 80 -7.38 3.02 -18.15
CA GLY A 80 -8.76 2.77 -17.78
C GLY A 80 -9.71 3.96 -17.98
N SER A 81 -10.93 3.82 -17.45
CA SER A 81 -11.91 4.90 -17.44
C SER A 81 -11.44 6.09 -16.61
N LEU A 82 -12.04 7.27 -16.84
CA LEU A 82 -11.70 8.50 -16.13
C LEU A 82 -10.22 8.90 -16.31
N ASP A 83 -9.70 8.67 -17.53
CA ASP A 83 -8.30 8.88 -17.88
C ASP A 83 -7.32 8.22 -16.89
N TYR A 84 -7.71 7.05 -16.35
CA TYR A 84 -6.87 6.25 -15.46
C TYR A 84 -5.59 5.84 -16.17
N GLN A 85 -4.45 6.07 -15.53
CA GLN A 85 -3.12 5.68 -16.00
C GLN A 85 -2.30 5.14 -14.83
N GLU A 86 -1.61 4.04 -15.08
CA GLU A 86 -0.72 3.41 -14.10
C GLU A 86 0.58 2.96 -14.77
N LEU A 87 1.70 3.20 -14.08
CA LEU A 87 2.99 2.61 -14.41
C LEU A 87 3.74 2.27 -13.13
N SER A 88 4.20 1.03 -13.02
CA SER A 88 4.95 0.58 -11.85
C SER A 88 6.03 -0.45 -12.20
N VAL A 89 7.10 -0.44 -11.41
CA VAL A 89 8.21 -1.37 -11.51
C VAL A 89 8.63 -1.80 -10.11
N ALA A 90 8.93 -3.08 -9.93
CA ALA A 90 9.43 -3.60 -8.68
C ALA A 90 10.44 -4.74 -8.90
N SER A 91 11.48 -4.80 -8.08
CA SER A 91 12.56 -5.76 -8.25
C SER A 91 13.22 -6.08 -6.92
N GLY A 92 13.55 -7.37 -6.71
CA GLY A 92 14.42 -7.84 -5.65
C GLY A 92 15.83 -8.09 -6.19
N ILE A 93 16.85 -7.56 -5.51
CA ILE A 93 18.25 -7.66 -5.89
C ILE A 93 19.02 -8.34 -4.76
N LYS A 94 19.66 -9.48 -5.05
CA LYS A 94 20.55 -10.15 -4.09
C LYS A 94 21.85 -9.34 -3.95
N VAL A 95 22.14 -8.87 -2.74
CA VAL A 95 23.33 -8.04 -2.44
C VAL A 95 24.44 -8.88 -1.80
N THR A 96 24.07 -9.90 -1.02
CA THR A 96 25.00 -10.85 -0.37
C THR A 96 24.42 -12.27 -0.41
N GLU A 97 25.14 -13.27 0.09
CA GLU A 97 24.63 -14.66 0.11
C GLU A 97 23.31 -14.81 0.88
N SER A 98 23.12 -14.02 1.95
CA SER A 98 21.93 -14.00 2.81
C SER A 98 21.11 -12.70 2.75
N GLY A 99 21.60 -11.66 2.08
CA GLY A 99 20.96 -10.34 2.08
C GLY A 99 20.46 -9.91 0.71
N GLN A 100 19.28 -9.28 0.70
CA GLN A 100 18.63 -8.77 -0.49
C GLN A 100 18.08 -7.35 -0.29
N LEU A 101 18.02 -6.60 -1.37
CA LEU A 101 17.46 -5.27 -1.46
C LEU A 101 16.21 -5.32 -2.35
N ASN A 102 15.10 -4.80 -1.87
CA ASN A 102 13.85 -4.70 -2.62
C ASN A 102 13.61 -3.24 -2.98
N ILE A 103 13.32 -2.99 -4.25
CA ILE A 103 13.04 -1.65 -4.78
C ILE A 103 11.71 -1.70 -5.51
N ALA A 104 10.84 -0.73 -5.26
CA ALA A 104 9.62 -0.54 -6.03
C ALA A 104 9.35 0.95 -6.27
N LEU A 105 8.86 1.26 -7.47
CA LEU A 105 8.44 2.60 -7.89
C LEU A 105 7.10 2.48 -8.61
N GLY A 106 6.20 3.44 -8.39
CA GLY A 106 4.90 3.48 -9.04
C GLY A 106 4.37 4.89 -9.21
N SER A 107 3.60 5.08 -10.27
CA SER A 107 2.81 6.26 -10.57
C SER A 107 1.41 5.83 -11.00
N GLU A 108 0.40 6.47 -10.43
CA GLU A 108 -1.01 6.18 -10.70
C GLU A 108 -1.80 7.48 -10.69
N SER A 109 -2.71 7.68 -11.64
CA SER A 109 -3.54 8.88 -11.70
C SER A 109 -4.90 8.59 -12.33
N ASP A 110 -5.94 9.31 -11.89
CA ASP A 110 -7.23 9.41 -12.57
C ASP A 110 -7.81 10.83 -12.44
N ASP A 111 -8.81 11.15 -13.27
CA ASP A 111 -9.55 12.42 -13.19
C ASP A 111 -10.70 12.37 -12.17
N GLY A 112 -11.02 11.19 -11.67
CA GLY A 112 -12.07 10.93 -10.69
C GLY A 112 -13.46 11.37 -11.17
N TYR A 113 -14.40 11.45 -10.24
CA TYR A 113 -15.76 11.92 -10.52
C TYR A 113 -16.44 12.51 -9.28
N ASN A 114 -17.39 13.41 -9.51
CA ASN A 114 -18.16 14.01 -8.43
C ASN A 114 -19.27 13.06 -7.97
N VAL A 115 -19.14 12.52 -6.77
CA VAL A 115 -20.18 11.66 -6.15
C VAL A 115 -21.40 12.45 -5.66
N ARG A 116 -21.32 13.78 -5.55
CA ARG A 116 -22.37 14.69 -5.05
C ARG A 116 -22.36 16.04 -5.81
N PRO A 117 -22.78 16.06 -7.08
CA PRO A 117 -22.82 17.29 -7.87
C PRO A 117 -23.89 18.28 -7.34
N VAL A 118 -23.49 19.53 -7.17
CA VAL A 118 -24.32 20.68 -6.79
C VAL A 118 -24.12 21.76 -7.85
N PRO A 119 -25.08 21.93 -8.77
CA PRO A 119 -24.95 22.86 -9.89
C PRO A 119 -24.60 24.28 -9.44
N GLY A 120 -23.58 24.86 -10.07
CA GLY A 120 -23.06 26.20 -9.79
C GLY A 120 -22.17 26.31 -8.54
N VAL A 121 -21.91 25.22 -7.83
CA VAL A 121 -21.12 25.22 -6.58
C VAL A 121 -19.82 24.43 -6.73
N ASN A 122 -19.90 23.19 -7.22
CA ASN A 122 -18.76 22.27 -7.27
C ASN A 122 -18.54 21.62 -8.64
N ASP A 123 -19.04 22.26 -9.71
CA ASP A 123 -18.93 21.76 -11.08
C ASP A 123 -17.49 21.82 -11.62
N GLY A 124 -16.62 22.65 -11.03
CA GLY A 124 -15.22 22.82 -11.42
C GLY A 124 -14.20 22.15 -10.49
N ASP A 125 -14.67 21.41 -9.49
CA ASP A 125 -13.78 20.76 -8.53
C ASP A 125 -13.05 19.58 -9.17
N ARG A 126 -11.76 19.41 -8.83
CA ARG A 126 -10.99 18.23 -9.21
C ARG A 126 -11.28 17.10 -8.21
N HIS A 127 -11.74 15.97 -8.73
CA HIS A 127 -12.08 14.80 -7.92
C HIS A 127 -11.08 13.65 -8.04
N GLY A 128 -10.22 13.72 -9.05
CA GLY A 128 -9.18 12.74 -9.31
C GLY A 128 -7.98 12.83 -8.39
N PHE A 129 -7.06 11.88 -8.56
CA PHE A 129 -5.81 11.79 -7.80
C PHE A 129 -4.60 11.64 -8.73
N ASP A 130 -3.43 12.00 -8.19
CA ASP A 130 -2.12 11.68 -8.75
C ASP A 130 -1.26 11.20 -7.58
N THR A 131 -0.77 9.97 -7.70
CA THR A 131 0.02 9.31 -6.68
C THR A 131 1.34 8.87 -7.28
N LYS A 132 2.43 9.19 -6.58
CA LYS A 132 3.77 8.71 -6.87
C LYS A 132 4.36 8.16 -5.59
N ASN A 133 4.82 6.93 -5.65
CA ASN A 133 5.31 6.22 -4.48
C ASN A 133 6.60 5.49 -4.82
N GLY A 134 7.46 5.36 -3.81
CA GLY A 134 8.68 4.58 -3.88
C GLY A 134 8.91 3.85 -2.58
N LEU A 135 9.39 2.62 -2.68
CA LEU A 135 9.70 1.79 -1.53
C LEU A 135 11.08 1.14 -1.69
N LEU A 136 11.82 1.15 -0.60
CA LEU A 136 13.12 0.54 -0.47
C LEU A 136 13.12 -0.33 0.79
N GLY A 137 13.43 -1.61 0.64
CA GLY A 137 13.49 -2.58 1.73
C GLY A 137 14.79 -3.37 1.71
N TYR A 138 15.29 -3.76 2.86
CA TYR A 138 16.40 -4.69 2.99
C TYR A 138 15.95 -5.88 3.85
N VAL A 139 16.26 -7.09 3.38
CA VAL A 139 15.93 -8.33 4.08
C VAL A 139 17.21 -9.15 4.21
N HIS A 140 17.38 -9.75 5.38
CA HIS A 140 18.46 -10.67 5.70
C HIS A 140 17.84 -12.02 6.09
N ASN A 141 18.26 -13.08 5.40
CA ASN A 141 17.85 -14.47 5.65
C ASN A 141 18.83 -15.18 6.58
#